data_AF-A0A3L8DDY4-F1
#
_entry.id   AF-A0A3L8DDY4-F1
#
_cell.length_a   1.000
_cell.length_b   1.000
_cell.length_c   1.000
_cell.angle_alpha   90.00
_cell.angle_beta   90.00
_cell.angle_gamma   90.00
#
_symmetry.space_group_name_H-M   'P 1'
#
loop_
_entity.id
_entity.type
_entity.pdbx_description
1 polymer ?
#
loop_
_entity_poly.entity_id
_entity_poly.type
_entity_poly.pdbx_seq_one_letter_code
_entity_poly.pdbx_strand_id
1 'polypeptide(L)'
;MGNKALPYFASGPVIRGFGRGSKELGIPTANLPEPVINALPNDLDTGIYYGWASLHGQEVHLLHEFQNDFYGEELKVIITGYIRQEKDFSSEEELVKAIKNDIAIADERLEEPTVNKLKDDDFLFK
;
A
#
# COMPACT_ATOMS: atom_id res chain seq x y z
N MET A 1 -13.58 11.79 -16.13
CA MET A 1 -13.93 12.55 -14.91
C MET A 1 -14.87 11.70 -14.07
N GLY A 2 -14.34 10.72 -13.35
CA GLY A 2 -15.05 10.04 -12.27
C GLY A 2 -14.53 10.64 -10.96
N ASN A 3 -15.43 11.10 -10.10
CA ASN A 3 -15.05 11.65 -8.79
C ASN A 3 -14.45 10.52 -7.94
N LYS A 4 -13.16 10.64 -7.62
CA LYS A 4 -12.42 9.78 -6.69
C LYS A 4 -13.08 9.78 -5.32
N ALA A 5 -13.78 8.71 -4.94
CA ALA A 5 -14.29 8.55 -3.58
C ALA A 5 -13.26 7.88 -2.67
N LEU A 6 -12.09 8.52 -2.50
CA LEU A 6 -11.15 8.14 -1.44
C LEU A 6 -11.62 8.78 -0.11
N PRO A 7 -11.43 8.12 1.05
CA PRO A 7 -10.65 6.90 1.25
C PRO A 7 -11.40 5.58 0.99
N TYR A 8 -10.66 4.52 0.63
CA TYR A 8 -11.15 3.15 0.55
C TYR A 8 -10.52 2.25 1.59
N PHE A 9 -11.31 1.34 2.14
CA PHE A 9 -10.93 0.45 3.22
C PHE A 9 -10.92 -0.98 2.69
N ALA A 10 -9.83 -1.71 2.92
CA ALA A 10 -9.71 -3.10 2.52
C ALA A 10 -8.94 -3.90 3.56
N SER A 11 -9.31 -5.16 3.74
CA SER A 11 -8.60 -6.09 4.62
C SER A 11 -8.53 -7.47 4.02
N GLY A 12 -7.48 -8.21 4.37
CA GLY A 12 -7.36 -9.61 4.01
C GLY A 12 -6.04 -10.22 4.45
N PRO A 13 -5.93 -11.56 4.36
CA PRO A 13 -4.69 -12.25 4.71
C PRO A 13 -3.58 -11.91 3.71
N VAL A 14 -2.37 -11.67 4.21
CA VAL A 14 -1.20 -11.48 3.35
C VAL A 14 -0.85 -12.79 2.67
N ILE A 15 -0.85 -12.79 1.34
CA ILE A 15 -0.54 -13.97 0.53
C ILE A 15 0.83 -13.84 -0.14
N ARG A 16 1.41 -14.98 -0.51
CA ARG A 16 2.62 -15.03 -1.33
C ARG A 16 2.29 -14.56 -2.74
N GLY A 17 3.10 -13.64 -3.25
CA GLY A 17 3.06 -13.24 -4.66
C GLY A 17 3.87 -14.19 -5.55
N PHE A 18 4.16 -13.75 -6.77
CA PHE A 18 4.84 -14.53 -7.81
C PHE A 18 6.36 -14.68 -7.65
N GLY A 19 6.91 -14.36 -6.48
CA GLY A 19 8.34 -14.55 -6.19
C GLY A 19 9.28 -13.63 -6.99
N ARG A 20 8.83 -12.45 -7.43
CA ARG A 20 9.67 -11.49 -8.14
C ARG A 20 10.37 -10.56 -7.16
N GLY A 21 11.64 -10.84 -6.84
CA GLY A 21 12.75 -9.94 -6.49
C GLY A 21 12.58 -8.75 -5.52
N SER A 22 11.39 -8.39 -5.05
CA SER A 22 11.16 -7.15 -4.30
C SER A 22 11.92 -7.12 -2.97
N LYS A 23 12.08 -8.28 -2.33
CA LYS A 23 12.97 -8.44 -1.17
C LYS A 23 14.45 -8.23 -1.53
N GLU A 24 14.90 -8.66 -2.71
CA GLU A 24 16.27 -8.45 -3.18
C GLU A 24 16.53 -6.96 -3.50
N LEU A 25 15.47 -6.22 -3.89
CA LEU A 25 15.50 -4.77 -4.07
C LEU A 25 15.48 -3.99 -2.73
N GLY A 26 15.34 -4.67 -1.59
CA GLY A 26 15.18 -4.04 -0.27
C GLY A 26 13.81 -3.37 -0.07
N ILE A 27 12.80 -3.75 -0.86
CA ILE A 27 11.45 -3.18 -0.81
C ILE A 27 10.45 -4.33 -0.67
N PRO A 28 10.22 -4.84 0.55
CA PRO A 28 9.29 -5.94 0.75
C PRO A 28 7.87 -5.54 0.34
N THR A 29 7.16 -6.46 -0.32
CA THR A 29 5.78 -6.23 -0.77
C THR A 29 4.85 -7.31 -0.24
N ALA A 30 3.73 -6.89 0.34
CA ALA A 30 2.63 -7.77 0.75
C ALA A 30 1.59 -7.83 -0.37
N ASN A 31 1.03 -9.01 -0.63
CA ASN A 31 -0.04 -9.19 -1.62
C ASN A 31 -1.34 -9.53 -0.89
N LEU A 32 -2.46 -9.02 -1.39
CA LEU A 32 -3.80 -9.36 -0.93
C LEU A 32 -4.49 -10.29 -1.96
N PRO A 33 -5.42 -11.16 -1.53
CA PRO A 33 -6.05 -12.13 -2.41
C PRO A 33 -7.04 -11.46 -3.37
N GLU A 34 -7.25 -12.07 -4.54
CA GLU A 34 -8.10 -11.55 -5.61
C GLU A 34 -9.52 -11.13 -5.15
N PRO A 35 -10.21 -11.85 -4.24
CA PRO A 35 -11.51 -11.41 -3.74
C PRO A 35 -11.50 -10.04 -3.05
N VAL A 36 -10.40 -9.67 -2.38
CA VAL A 36 -10.25 -8.35 -1.76
C VAL A 36 -10.11 -7.28 -2.84
N ILE A 37 -9.34 -7.58 -3.89
CA ILE A 37 -9.15 -6.67 -5.03
C ILE A 37 -10.45 -6.49 -5.82
N ASN A 38 -11.19 -7.58 -6.06
CA ASN A 38 -12.47 -7.56 -6.76
C ASN A 38 -13.59 -6.87 -5.96
N ALA A 39 -13.40 -6.68 -4.65
CA ALA A 39 -14.30 -5.89 -3.81
C ALA A 39 -13.98 -4.38 -3.84
N LEU A 40 -12.80 -3.99 -4.34
CA LEU A 40 -12.49 -2.59 -4.56
C LEU A 40 -13.33 -2.03 -5.72
N PRO A 41 -13.62 -0.71 -5.71
CA PRO A 41 -14.38 -0.11 -6.79
C PRO A 41 -13.71 -0.26 -8.16
N ASN A 42 -14.49 -0.69 -9.15
CA ASN A 42 -14.03 -0.92 -10.52
C ASN A 42 -13.59 0.36 -11.26
N ASP A 43 -13.81 1.53 -10.67
CA ASP A 43 -13.38 2.83 -11.19
C ASP A 43 -12.02 3.28 -10.64
N LEU A 44 -11.36 2.46 -9.79
CA LEU A 44 -9.96 2.66 -9.44
C LEU A 44 -9.06 2.33 -10.63
N ASP A 45 -8.37 3.35 -11.14
CA ASP A 45 -7.33 3.18 -12.14
C ASP A 45 -6.17 2.33 -11.57
N THR A 46 -5.58 1.46 -12.40
CA THR A 46 -4.34 0.79 -12.05
C THR A 46 -3.21 1.81 -11.86
N GLY A 47 -2.45 1.68 -10.77
CA GLY A 47 -1.32 2.55 -10.47
C GLY A 47 -0.89 2.49 -9.01
N ILE A 48 -0.12 3.49 -8.60
CA ILE A 48 0.47 3.59 -7.28
C ILE A 48 -0.40 4.49 -6.40
N TYR A 49 -0.81 3.96 -5.25
CA TYR A 49 -1.60 4.65 -4.24
C TYR A 49 -0.82 4.73 -2.93
N TYR A 50 -1.28 5.60 -2.02
CA TYR A 50 -0.76 5.71 -0.67
C TYR A 50 -1.89 5.72 0.36
N GLY A 51 -1.55 5.44 1.60
CA GLY A 51 -2.51 5.24 2.67
C GLY A 51 -1.90 4.69 3.95
N TRP A 52 -2.76 4.36 4.91
CA TRP A 52 -2.37 3.76 6.19
C TRP A 52 -2.55 2.25 6.15
N ALA A 53 -1.72 1.54 6.92
CA ALA A 53 -1.81 0.09 7.03
C ALA A 53 -1.58 -0.36 8.48
N SER A 54 -2.25 -1.45 8.85
CA SER A 54 -2.11 -2.08 10.15
C SER A 54 -2.07 -3.60 10.00
N LEU A 55 -1.24 -4.22 10.84
CA LEU A 55 -1.10 -5.66 11.00
C LEU A 55 -1.29 -5.93 12.49
N HIS A 56 -2.22 -6.82 12.84
CA HIS A 56 -2.54 -7.13 14.26
C HIS A 56 -2.95 -5.93 15.12
N GLY A 57 -3.52 -4.88 14.53
CA GLY A 57 -3.85 -3.66 15.29
C GLY A 57 -2.60 -2.89 15.74
N GLN A 58 -1.45 -3.13 15.12
CA GLN A 58 -0.28 -2.28 15.25
C GLN A 58 -0.13 -1.50 13.95
N GLU A 59 0.10 -0.19 14.07
CA GLU A 59 0.42 0.63 12.90
C GLU A 59 1.67 0.05 12.24
N VAL A 60 1.55 -0.22 10.94
CA VAL A 60 2.65 -0.76 10.16
C VAL A 60 3.09 0.29 9.17
N HIS A 61 4.20 0.96 9.49
CA HIS A 61 5.03 1.54 8.44
C HIS A 61 5.58 0.39 7.60
N LEU A 62 4.89 0.03 6.51
CA LEU A 62 5.27 -1.07 5.61
C LEU A 62 6.67 -0.91 4.98
N LEU A 63 7.28 0.27 5.17
CA LEU A 63 8.63 0.63 4.78
C LEU A 63 9.68 0.35 5.88
N HIS A 64 9.29 -0.31 6.97
CA HIS A 64 10.19 -0.78 8.01
C HIS A 64 10.68 -2.21 7.70
N GLU A 65 11.90 -2.55 8.11
CA GLU A 65 12.38 -3.93 8.05
C GLU A 65 11.64 -4.80 9.08
N PHE A 66 10.84 -5.76 8.61
CA PHE A 66 10.23 -6.76 9.49
C PHE A 66 11.21 -7.90 9.72
N GLN A 67 11.35 -8.31 10.98
CA GLN A 67 12.21 -9.46 11.33
C GLN A 67 11.67 -10.78 10.77
N ASN A 68 10.36 -10.88 10.57
CA ASN A 68 9.68 -12.08 10.09
C ASN A 68 8.67 -11.73 9.00
N ASP A 69 8.47 -12.68 8.08
CA ASP A 69 7.34 -12.63 7.16
C ASP A 69 6.02 -12.83 7.92
N PHE A 70 4.97 -12.15 7.48
CA PHE A 70 3.63 -12.19 8.09
C PHE A 70 2.59 -12.77 7.13
N TYR A 71 2.95 -13.80 6.37
CA TYR A 71 1.99 -14.50 5.50
C TYR A 71 0.87 -15.14 6.31
N GLY A 72 -0.36 -15.02 5.83
CA GLY A 72 -1.58 -15.49 6.49
C GLY A 72 -2.16 -14.49 7.48
N GLU A 73 -1.39 -13.50 7.92
CA GLU A 73 -1.85 -12.47 8.85
C GLU A 73 -2.75 -11.45 8.17
N GLU A 74 -3.73 -10.93 8.90
CA GLU A 74 -4.65 -9.93 8.38
C GLU A 74 -3.97 -8.56 8.28
N LEU A 75 -3.82 -8.08 7.05
CA LEU A 75 -3.42 -6.71 6.74
C LEU A 75 -4.68 -5.89 6.49
N LYS A 76 -4.80 -4.76 7.19
CA LYS A 76 -5.84 -3.76 7.00
C LYS A 76 -5.22 -2.52 6.37
N VAL A 77 -5.85 -1.97 5.33
CA VAL A 77 -5.36 -0.79 4.61
C VAL A 77 -6.47 0.24 4.41
N ILE A 78 -6.11 1.51 4.57
CA ILE A 78 -6.93 2.67 4.22
C ILE A 78 -6.22 3.41 3.10
N ILE A 79 -6.72 3.29 1.87
CA ILE A 79 -6.19 3.93 0.67
C ILE A 79 -6.72 5.36 0.62
N THR A 80 -5.85 6.37 0.63
CA THR A 80 -6.24 7.78 0.81
C THR A 80 -5.95 8.65 -0.40
N GLY A 81 -4.99 8.27 -1.24
CA GLY A 81 -4.64 9.06 -2.41
C GLY A 81 -3.89 8.28 -3.49
N TYR A 82 -3.78 8.93 -4.64
CA TYR A 82 -3.14 8.38 -5.84
C TYR A 82 -1.85 9.14 -6.16
N ILE A 83 -0.77 8.42 -6.43
CA ILE A 83 0.54 8.99 -6.78
C ILE A 83 0.68 9.11 -8.30
N ARG A 84 0.62 7.97 -9.01
CA ARG A 84 0.92 7.91 -10.45
C ARG A 84 0.44 6.62 -11.10
N GLN A 85 0.39 6.62 -12.44
CA GLN A 85 0.12 5.41 -13.22
C GLN A 85 1.31 4.43 -13.15
N GLU A 86 1.06 3.17 -13.51
CA GLU A 86 2.12 2.23 -13.81
C GLU A 86 3.06 2.78 -14.88
N LYS A 87 4.33 2.41 -14.78
CA LYS A 87 5.37 2.88 -15.68
C LYS A 87 6.33 1.75 -15.96
N ASP A 88 6.70 1.60 -17.22
CA ASP A 88 7.79 0.72 -17.63
C ASP A 88 9.14 1.35 -17.30
N PHE A 89 10.04 0.53 -16.78
CA PHE A 89 11.41 0.93 -16.44
C PHE A 89 12.39 0.11 -17.27
N SER A 90 13.43 0.78 -17.75
CA SER A 90 14.46 0.14 -18.59
C SER A 90 15.56 -0.52 -17.76
N SER A 91 15.62 -0.20 -16.46
CA SER A 91 16.58 -0.79 -15.52
C SER A 91 15.97 -0.93 -14.11
N GLU A 92 16.60 -1.82 -13.32
CA GLU A 92 16.28 -1.99 -11.90
C GLU A 92 16.53 -0.72 -11.09
N GLU A 93 17.61 0.03 -11.42
CA GLU A 93 17.94 1.28 -10.75
C GLU A 93 16.84 2.34 -10.96
N GLU A 94 16.32 2.46 -12.19
CA GLU A 94 15.21 3.37 -12.48
C GLU A 94 13.94 3.00 -11.72
N LEU A 95 13.64 1.69 -11.62
CA LEU A 95 12.52 1.18 -10.85
C LEU A 95 12.67 1.53 -9.36
N VAL A 96 13.82 1.21 -8.76
CA VAL A 96 14.10 1.49 -7.34
C VAL A 96 14.04 2.98 -7.06
N LYS A 97 14.59 3.82 -7.95
CA LYS A 97 14.53 5.28 -7.83
C LYS A 97 13.09 5.79 -7.86
N ALA A 98 12.25 5.24 -8.74
CA ALA A 98 10.85 5.60 -8.82
C ALA A 98 10.10 5.21 -7.55
N ILE A 99 10.29 3.99 -7.03
CA ILE A 99 9.64 3.54 -5.79
C ILE A 99 10.07 4.43 -4.60
N LYS A 100 11.36 4.76 -4.48
CA LYS A 100 11.85 5.67 -3.42
C LYS A 100 11.23 7.05 -3.51
N ASN A 101 11.02 7.56 -4.73
CA ASN A 101 10.34 8.83 -4.94
C ASN A 101 8.84 8.73 -4.59
N ASP A 102 8.18 7.63 -4.93
CA ASP A 102 6.78 7.39 -4.56
C ASP A 102 6.60 7.33 -3.04
N ILE A 103 7.54 6.69 -2.33
CA ILE A 103 7.61 6.67 -0.86
C ILE A 103 7.72 8.09 -0.29
N ALA A 104 8.65 8.90 -0.80
CA ALA A 104 8.83 10.27 -0.31
C ALA A 104 7.58 11.13 -0.53
N ILE A 105 6.88 10.94 -1.67
CA ILE A 105 5.59 11.60 -1.94
C ILE A 105 4.51 11.11 -0.98
N ALA A 106 4.47 9.80 -0.69
CA ALA A 106 3.51 9.24 0.26
C ALA A 106 3.72 9.84 1.65
N ASP A 107 4.96 9.86 2.16
CA ASP A 107 5.29 10.43 3.47
C ASP A 107 4.84 11.89 3.58
N GLU A 108 5.15 12.72 2.58
CA GLU A 108 4.71 14.12 2.57
C GLU A 108 3.18 14.27 2.60
N ARG A 109 2.46 13.44 1.83
CA ARG A 109 1.00 13.50 1.73
C ARG A 109 0.28 12.90 2.93
N LEU A 110 0.89 11.96 3.64
CA LEU A 110 0.36 11.40 4.88
C LEU A 110 0.34 12.44 6.02
N GLU A 111 1.13 13.51 5.92
CA GLU A 111 1.10 14.65 6.86
C GLU A 111 -0.07 15.61 6.61
N GLU A 112 -0.77 15.52 5.47
CA GLU A 112 -1.97 16.34 5.24
C GLU A 112 -3.01 16.07 6.34
N PRO A 113 -3.56 17.08 7.04
CA PRO A 113 -4.39 16.85 8.23
C PRO A 113 -5.61 15.93 7.99
N THR A 114 -6.19 15.98 6.79
CA THR A 114 -7.33 15.12 6.41
C THR A 114 -6.95 13.66 6.24
N VAL A 115 -5.69 13.38 5.88
CA VAL A 115 -5.14 12.04 5.72
C VAL A 115 -4.52 11.56 7.03
N ASN A 116 -3.76 12.41 7.73
CA ASN A 116 -3.05 12.06 8.96
C ASN A 116 -3.99 11.55 10.05
N LYS A 117 -5.18 12.15 10.17
CA LYS A 117 -6.20 11.72 11.15
C LYS A 117 -6.67 10.27 10.96
N LEU A 118 -6.47 9.67 9.77
CA LEU A 118 -6.89 8.30 9.47
C LEU A 118 -5.92 7.24 10.01
N LYS A 119 -4.72 7.63 10.47
CA LYS A 119 -3.80 6.69 11.12
C LYS A 119 -4.36 6.11 12.42
N ASP A 120 -5.27 6.85 13.05
CA ASP A 120 -5.96 6.49 14.29
C ASP A 120 -7.38 5.95 14.02
N ASP A 121 -7.72 5.64 12.76
CA ASP A 121 -9.05 5.14 12.41
C ASP A 121 -9.31 3.77 13.03
N ASP A 122 -10.49 3.61 13.64
CA ASP A 122 -10.94 2.40 14.31
C ASP A 122 -10.79 1.14 13.44
N PHE A 123 -10.96 1.26 12.12
CA PHE A 123 -10.79 0.15 11.19
C PHE A 123 -9.41 -0.51 11.30
N LEU A 124 -8.35 0.26 11.53
CA LEU A 124 -6.99 -0.26 11.61
C LEU A 124 -6.76 -1.10 12.88
N PHE A 125 -7.57 -0.92 13.91
CA PHE A 125 -7.33 -1.48 15.25
C PHE A 125 -8.41 -2.44 15.76
N LYS A 126 -9.61 -2.43 15.16
CA LYS A 126 -10.74 -3.30 15.51
C LYS A 126 -10.94 -4.35 14.44
#